data_AF-M1EDL2-F1
#
_entry.id   AF-M1EDL2-F1
#
_cell.length_a   1.000
_cell.length_b   1.000
_cell.length_c   1.000
_cell.angle_alpha   90.00
_cell.angle_beta   90.00
_cell.angle_gamma   90.00
#
_symmetry.space_group_name_H-M   'P 1'
#
loop_
_entity.id
_entity.type
_entity.pdbx_description
1 polymer ?
#
loop_
_entity_poly.entity_id
_entity_poly.type
_entity_poly.pdbx_seq_one_letter_code
_entity_poly.pdbx_strand_id
1 'polypeptide(L)'
;SEANDLALRLARQFRGHQDVITLDHAYHGHLSSLIEISPYKFRKGKDVKKAFVHVAPTPDTYRGKYREDHADPASAYADEVKEIIKEA
;
A
#
# COMPACT_ATOMS: atom_id res chain seq x y z
N SER A 1 -14.85 -4.84 6.12
CA SER A 1 -14.39 -3.45 6.28
C SER A 1 -13.98 -3.14 7.71
N GLU A 2 -14.82 -3.38 8.72
CA GLU A 2 -14.53 -3.00 10.12
C GLU A 2 -13.26 -3.65 10.71
N ALA A 3 -12.95 -4.89 10.34
CA ALA A 3 -11.73 -5.57 10.79
C ALA A 3 -10.45 -4.83 10.33
N ASN A 4 -10.41 -4.33 9.09
CA ASN A 4 -9.24 -3.61 8.57
C ASN A 4 -9.13 -2.21 9.20
N ASP A 5 -10.26 -1.57 9.50
CA ASP A 5 -10.26 -0.31 10.26
C ASP A 5 -9.66 -0.53 11.67
N LEU A 6 -10.07 -1.60 12.35
CA LEU A 6 -9.48 -1.98 13.64
C LEU A 6 -7.98 -2.31 13.50
N ALA A 7 -7.57 -3.01 12.45
CA ALA A 7 -6.16 -3.32 12.20
C ALA A 7 -5.31 -2.04 12.05
N LEU A 8 -5.80 -1.04 11.33
CA LEU A 8 -5.13 0.26 11.22
C LEU A 8 -5.04 0.96 12.59
N ARG A 9 -6.11 0.93 13.39
CA ARG A 9 -6.10 1.51 14.73
C ARG A 9 -5.09 0.82 15.65
N LEU A 10 -5.03 -0.51 15.62
CA LEU A 10 -4.06 -1.29 16.39
C LEU A 10 -2.61 -0.95 15.98
N ALA A 11 -2.32 -0.94 14.68
CA ALA A 11 -0.98 -0.65 14.17
C ALA A 11 -0.51 0.77 14.55
N ARG A 12 -1.37 1.77 14.38
CA ARG A 12 -1.07 3.16 14.75
C ARG A 12 -0.88 3.32 16.26
N GLN A 13 -1.74 2.69 17.06
CA GLN A 13 -1.68 2.84 18.52
C GLN A 13 -0.46 2.14 19.15
N PHE A 14 0.11 1.12 18.50
CA PHE A 14 1.24 0.38 19.04
C PHE A 14 2.48 1.27 19.29
N ARG A 15 2.77 2.21 18.40
CA ARG A 15 3.93 3.13 18.52
C ARG A 15 3.64 4.58 18.15
N GLY A 16 2.39 4.94 17.87
CA GLY A 16 1.98 6.29 17.45
C GLY A 16 2.29 6.63 15.99
N HIS A 17 2.85 5.71 15.20
CA HIS A 17 3.17 5.93 13.79
C HIS A 17 1.87 6.07 12.97
N GLN A 18 1.80 7.05 12.05
CA GLN A 18 0.57 7.34 11.30
C GLN A 18 0.58 6.76 9.88
N ASP A 19 1.78 6.57 9.34
CA ASP A 19 2.01 6.21 7.94
C ASP A 19 1.65 4.76 7.65
N VAL A 20 1.16 4.52 6.44
CA VAL A 20 0.71 3.21 5.97
C VAL A 20 1.23 2.96 4.56
N ILE A 21 1.93 1.84 4.39
CA ILE A 21 2.32 1.34 3.06
C ILE A 21 1.24 0.37 2.57
N THR A 22 0.70 0.60 1.38
CA THR A 22 -0.28 -0.26 0.71
C THR A 22 0.23 -0.67 -0.67
N LEU A 23 -0.31 -1.74 -1.24
CA LEU A 23 0.04 -2.17 -2.58
C LEU A 23 -0.77 -1.41 -3.62
N ASP A 24 -0.17 -1.19 -4.79
CA ASP A 24 -0.89 -0.72 -5.95
C ASP A 24 -2.04 -1.70 -6.27
N HIS A 25 -3.13 -1.18 -6.82
CA HIS A 25 -4.38 -1.91 -7.06
C HIS A 25 -5.04 -2.55 -5.81
N ALA A 26 -4.57 -2.28 -4.58
CA ALA A 26 -5.20 -2.84 -3.39
C ALA A 26 -6.61 -2.28 -3.14
N TYR A 27 -7.45 -3.12 -2.54
CA TYR A 27 -8.80 -2.77 -2.10
C TYR A 27 -9.06 -3.39 -0.71
N HIS A 28 -9.16 -2.53 0.31
CA HIS A 28 -9.31 -2.94 1.70
C HIS A 28 -10.73 -2.76 2.24
N GLY A 29 -11.63 -2.16 1.46
CA GLY A 29 -13.03 -1.94 1.82
C GLY A 29 -13.55 -0.58 1.35
N HIS A 30 -14.72 -0.21 1.86
CA HIS A 30 -15.45 1.02 1.46
C HIS A 30 -15.63 2.04 2.59
N LEU A 31 -15.05 1.81 3.78
CA LEU A 31 -15.02 2.82 4.84
C LEU A 31 -14.03 3.92 4.48
N SER A 32 -14.25 5.14 4.97
CA SER A 32 -13.37 6.30 4.65
C SER A 32 -11.90 6.02 4.94
N SER A 33 -11.59 5.41 6.09
CA SER A 33 -10.21 5.00 6.47
C SER A 33 -9.57 4.00 5.50
N LEU A 34 -10.40 3.18 4.85
CA LEU A 34 -9.95 2.14 3.92
C LEU A 34 -9.88 2.64 2.48
N ILE A 35 -10.72 3.61 2.11
CA ILE A 35 -10.64 4.29 0.82
C ILE A 35 -9.27 4.96 0.68
N GLU A 36 -8.77 5.60 1.74
CA GLU A 36 -7.46 6.28 1.76
C GLU A 36 -6.30 5.32 1.45
N ILE A 37 -6.37 4.06 1.89
CA ILE A 37 -5.33 3.04 1.67
C ILE A 37 -5.66 2.07 0.51
N SER A 38 -6.69 2.36 -0.30
CA SER A 38 -7.12 1.52 -1.42
C SER A 38 -6.87 2.20 -2.77
N PRO A 39 -5.66 2.08 -3.37
CA PRO A 39 -5.33 2.69 -4.66
C PRO A 39 -6.29 2.35 -5.78
N TYR A 40 -6.89 1.16 -5.75
CA TYR A 40 -7.91 0.75 -6.70
C TYR A 40 -9.09 1.73 -6.80
N LYS A 41 -9.45 2.38 -5.69
CA LYS A 41 -10.59 3.31 -5.61
C LYS A 41 -10.18 4.76 -5.80
N PHE A 42 -9.16 5.27 -5.11
CA PHE A 42 -8.83 6.69 -5.18
C PHE A 42 -8.20 7.10 -6.53
N ARG A 43 -7.51 6.18 -7.24
CA ARG A 43 -7.03 6.47 -8.62
C ARG A 43 -8.16 6.56 -9.66
N LYS A 44 -9.32 5.96 -9.38
CA LYS A 44 -10.52 6.03 -10.25
C LYS A 44 -11.51 7.11 -9.81
N GLY A 45 -11.34 7.67 -8.61
CA GLY A 45 -12.21 8.67 -8.00
C GLY A 45 -11.63 10.08 -8.05
N LYS A 46 -12.27 11.01 -7.33
CA LYS A 46 -11.77 12.39 -7.11
C LYS A 46 -10.87 12.50 -5.86
N ASP A 47 -10.66 11.40 -5.15
CA ASP A 47 -9.96 11.39 -3.87
C ASP A 47 -8.45 11.43 -4.08
N VAL A 48 -7.81 12.38 -3.41
CA VAL A 48 -6.35 12.57 -3.48
C VAL A 48 -5.68 11.63 -2.49
N LYS A 49 -4.62 10.93 -2.94
CA LYS A 49 -3.71 10.16 -2.09
C LYS A 49 -3.29 11.02 -0.89
N LYS A 50 -3.54 10.54 0.34
CA LYS A 50 -3.13 11.23 1.57
C LYS A 50 -1.60 11.18 1.74
N ALA A 51 -1.02 12.18 2.39
CA ALA A 51 0.42 12.28 2.61
C ALA A 51 1.00 11.09 3.42
N PHE A 52 0.24 10.58 4.40
CA PHE A 52 0.63 9.44 5.23
C PHE A 52 0.47 8.07 4.53
N VAL A 53 -0.04 8.03 3.29
CA VAL A 53 -0.21 6.77 2.55
C VAL A 53 0.90 6.65 1.54
N HIS A 54 1.59 5.52 1.54
CA HIS A 54 2.63 5.19 0.57
C HIS A 54 2.17 4.00 -0.27
N VAL A 55 2.42 4.03 -1.58
CA VAL A 55 1.92 3.00 -2.50
C VAL A 55 3.11 2.28 -3.12
N ALA A 56 3.34 1.05 -2.68
CA ALA A 56 4.33 0.15 -3.26
C ALA A 56 3.76 -0.53 -4.52
N PRO A 57 4.58 -0.84 -5.53
CA PRO A 57 4.10 -1.56 -6.71
C PRO A 57 3.60 -2.97 -6.33
N THR A 58 2.52 -3.43 -6.95
CA THR A 58 1.99 -4.78 -6.72
C THR A 58 3.03 -5.81 -7.16
N PRO A 59 3.35 -6.83 -6.33
CA PRO A 59 4.26 -7.92 -6.68
C PRO A 59 3.59 -8.93 -7.63
N ASP A 60 3.20 -8.45 -8.81
CA ASP A 60 2.61 -9.25 -9.90
C ASP A 60 3.72 -9.62 -10.91
N THR A 61 4.18 -10.86 -10.89
CA THR A 61 5.24 -11.33 -11.80
C THR A 61 4.77 -11.54 -13.25
N TYR A 62 3.47 -11.39 -13.54
CA TYR A 62 2.93 -11.52 -14.89
C TYR A 62 2.77 -10.15 -15.57
N ARG A 63 2.16 -9.17 -14.90
CA ARG A 63 1.91 -7.82 -15.48
C ARG A 63 2.53 -6.66 -14.70
N GLY A 64 3.18 -6.93 -13.59
CA GLY A 64 3.80 -5.91 -12.75
C GLY A 64 5.14 -5.40 -13.29
N LYS A 65 5.81 -4.63 -12.42
CA LYS A 65 7.09 -3.97 -12.69
C LYS A 65 8.23 -4.98 -12.88
N TYR A 66 8.31 -6.02 -12.04
CA TYR A 66 9.31 -7.08 -12.13
C TYR A 66 8.59 -8.38 -12.49
N ARG A 67 8.87 -8.92 -13.69
CA ARG A 67 8.18 -10.08 -14.23
C ARG A 67 8.99 -11.36 -14.07
N GLU A 68 8.49 -12.46 -14.62
CA GLU A 68 9.11 -13.78 -14.61
C GLU A 68 10.52 -13.85 -15.24
N ASP A 69 10.88 -12.86 -16.06
CA ASP A 69 12.21 -12.70 -16.66
C ASP A 69 13.21 -11.98 -15.73
N HIS A 70 12.74 -11.43 -14.61
CA HIS A 70 13.61 -10.83 -13.61
C HIS A 70 14.35 -11.91 -12.82
N ALA A 71 15.65 -11.73 -12.58
CA ALA A 71 16.48 -12.74 -11.91
C ALA A 71 16.03 -13.05 -10.47
N ASP A 72 15.55 -12.02 -9.75
CA ASP A 72 14.96 -12.16 -8.41
C ASP A 72 13.86 -11.10 -8.21
N PRO A 73 12.63 -11.35 -8.67
CA PRO A 73 11.53 -10.38 -8.55
C PRO A 73 11.14 -10.15 -7.09
N ALA A 74 11.32 -11.13 -6.21
CA ALA A 74 10.93 -11.03 -4.80
C ALA A 74 11.76 -9.96 -4.08
N SER A 75 13.09 -10.02 -4.19
CA SER A 75 13.97 -9.02 -3.59
C SER A 75 13.75 -7.65 -4.21
N ALA A 76 13.57 -7.58 -5.54
CA ALA A 76 13.33 -6.32 -6.23
C ALA A 76 12.06 -5.61 -5.74
N TYR A 77 10.95 -6.34 -5.52
CA TYR A 77 9.73 -5.78 -4.94
C TYR A 77 9.89 -5.40 -3.46
N ALA A 78 10.65 -6.16 -2.68
CA ALA A 78 10.95 -5.82 -1.29
C ALA A 78 11.78 -4.53 -1.18
N ASP A 79 12.73 -4.34 -2.09
CA ASP A 79 13.55 -3.13 -2.15
C ASP A 79 12.70 -1.88 -2.46
N GLU A 80 11.63 -1.97 -3.24
CA GLU A 80 10.70 -0.84 -3.43
C GLU A 80 10.07 -0.39 -2.10
N VAL A 81 9.68 -1.33 -1.24
CA VAL A 81 9.15 -1.02 0.09
C VAL A 81 10.25 -0.43 0.98
N LYS A 82 11.47 -0.93 0.87
CA LYS A 82 12.63 -0.42 1.61
C LYS A 82 12.96 1.02 1.23
N GLU A 83 12.91 1.38 -0.06
CA GLU A 83 13.12 2.76 -0.49
C GLU A 83 12.01 3.69 0.04
N ILE A 84 10.74 3.26 0.01
CA ILE A 84 9.64 4.01 0.64
C ILE A 84 9.91 4.27 2.13
N ILE A 85 10.40 3.26 2.87
CA ILE A 85 10.71 3.40 4.29
C ILE A 85 11.85 4.40 4.54
N LYS A 86 12.81 4.54 3.62
CA LYS A 86 13.90 5.51 3.74
C LYS A 86 13.48 6.95 3.44
N GLU A 87 12.48 7.13 2.59
CA GLU A 87 12.00 8.44 2.15
C GLU A 87 10.94 9.05 3.09
N ALA A 88 10.29 8.23 3.93
CA ALA A 88 9.26 8.63 4.89
C ALA A 88 9.86 9.14 6.21
#